data_AF-W9YVF3-F1
#
_entry.id   AF-W9YVF3-F1
#
_cell.length_a   1.000
_cell.length_b   1.000
_cell.length_c   1.000
_cell.angle_alpha   90.00
_cell.angle_beta   90.00
_cell.angle_gamma   90.00
#
_symmetry.space_group_name_H-M   'P 1'
#
loop_
_entity.id
_entity.type
_entity.pdbx_description
1 polymer ?
#
loop_
_entity_poly.entity_id
_entity_poly.type
_entity_poly.pdbx_seq_one_letter_code
_entity_poly.pdbx_strand_id
1 'polypeptide(L)'
;MPDLDEEPSWYGELWLRYPPSSTLVPMHFGYVYRAQTELRRISNGITCIMFTGQKTARSLPSSELDRLQKVLDDWYIALPEPIKSHKAVLPCQLIMHMEYCVLLFKVAQMVQEGMKPPRLSTGVKALNNNTQHSKAVSYALRCLETVLRLYYLRHSFEHGDTYLTYFLSTLANTTIENMNRDSVSPDDMETLKILRATLLLAVKGLYDQGQHVYVSSAMCRLIRDRMTKEDMDALRRHTTWKDDQPLVPQYVRSTFPVTTVMLEEDWQMETVENLAKKYDQLALEANEGESSMVITPDGKSEQTG
;
A
#
# COMPACT_ATOMS: atom_id res chain seq x y z
N MET A 1 -17.65 -12.87 24.15
CA MET A 1 -18.78 -13.22 23.26
C MET A 1 -18.95 -14.74 23.30
N PRO A 2 -20.15 -15.29 23.03
CA PRO A 2 -20.38 -16.74 23.00
C PRO A 2 -19.46 -17.46 22.02
N ASP A 3 -19.19 -18.76 22.21
CA ASP A 3 -18.37 -19.51 21.26
C ASP A 3 -19.08 -19.62 19.89
N LEU A 4 -18.32 -19.47 18.80
CA LEU A 4 -18.87 -19.48 17.44
C LEU A 4 -19.30 -20.88 16.99
N ASP A 5 -18.62 -21.91 17.48
CA ASP A 5 -18.92 -23.30 17.13
C ASP A 5 -20.07 -23.84 18.00
N GLU A 6 -20.25 -23.30 19.22
CA GLU A 6 -21.32 -23.69 20.14
C GLU A 6 -22.62 -22.89 19.92
N GLU A 7 -22.53 -21.58 19.68
CA GLU A 7 -23.71 -20.69 19.52
C GLU A 7 -23.63 -19.80 18.25
N PRO A 8 -23.56 -20.39 17.04
CA PRO A 8 -23.43 -19.63 15.79
C PRO A 8 -24.61 -18.68 15.54
N SER A 9 -25.80 -19.01 16.05
CA SER A 9 -27.01 -18.20 15.89
C SER A 9 -26.92 -16.81 16.52
N TRP A 10 -26.05 -16.61 17.51
CA TRP A 10 -25.88 -15.32 18.19
C TRP A 10 -25.31 -14.23 17.27
N TYR A 11 -24.53 -14.62 16.27
CA TYR A 11 -23.83 -13.71 15.36
C TYR A 11 -24.61 -13.39 14.09
N GLY A 12 -25.66 -14.16 13.80
CA GLY A 12 -26.36 -14.13 12.51
C GLY A 12 -25.51 -14.66 11.35
N GLU A 13 -26.14 -14.87 10.20
CA GLU A 13 -25.44 -15.26 8.97
C GLU A 13 -26.02 -14.53 7.76
N LEU A 14 -25.13 -14.10 6.87
CA LEU A 14 -25.47 -13.51 5.59
C LEU A 14 -25.25 -14.55 4.49
N TRP A 15 -26.24 -14.72 3.62
CA TRP A 15 -26.19 -15.69 2.55
C TRP A 15 -26.20 -14.96 1.21
N LEU A 16 -25.19 -15.25 0.38
CA LEU A 16 -25.06 -14.69 -0.96
C LEU A 16 -25.68 -15.63 -1.99
N ARG A 17 -26.45 -15.07 -2.91
CA ARG A 17 -26.94 -15.77 -4.09
C ARG A 17 -26.37 -15.09 -5.34
N TYR A 18 -25.51 -15.78 -6.05
CA TYR A 18 -24.98 -15.27 -7.31
C TYR A 18 -26.06 -15.34 -8.41
N PRO A 19 -26.17 -14.35 -9.31
CA PRO A 19 -27.22 -14.32 -10.33
C PRO A 19 -27.40 -15.61 -11.16
N PRO A 20 -26.33 -16.32 -11.58
CA PRO A 20 -26.49 -17.57 -12.33
C PRO A 20 -26.70 -18.82 -11.45
N SER A 21 -26.66 -18.71 -10.12
CA SER A 21 -26.69 -19.85 -9.20
C SER A 21 -27.90 -19.81 -8.28
N SER A 22 -28.56 -20.95 -8.09
CA SER A 22 -29.59 -21.12 -7.05
C SER A 22 -29.00 -21.44 -5.67
N THR A 23 -27.70 -21.77 -5.61
CA THR A 23 -27.03 -22.13 -4.36
C THR A 23 -26.74 -20.88 -3.53
N LEU A 24 -27.16 -20.93 -2.27
CA LEU A 24 -26.79 -19.94 -1.27
C LEU A 24 -25.38 -20.23 -0.74
N VAL A 25 -24.53 -19.22 -0.74
CA VAL A 25 -23.17 -19.29 -0.21
C VAL A 25 -23.12 -18.48 1.09
N PRO A 26 -22.78 -19.11 2.23
CA PRO A 26 -22.66 -18.39 3.50
C PRO A 26 -21.45 -17.45 3.45
N MET A 27 -21.58 -16.29 4.09
CA MET A 27 -20.46 -15.35 4.25
C MET A 27 -19.56 -15.73 5.42
N HIS A 28 -20.01 -16.60 6.32
CA HIS A 28 -19.31 -16.97 7.54
C HIS A 28 -19.03 -15.73 8.40
N PHE A 29 -20.04 -14.85 8.52
CA PHE A 29 -19.89 -13.52 9.11
C PHE A 29 -19.26 -13.57 10.51
N GLY A 30 -19.74 -14.44 11.40
CA GLY A 30 -19.22 -14.58 12.76
C GLY A 30 -17.72 -14.91 12.80
N TYR A 31 -17.27 -15.86 11.98
CA TYR A 31 -15.85 -16.21 11.87
C TYR A 31 -15.01 -15.07 11.30
N VAL A 32 -15.48 -14.42 10.22
CA VAL A 32 -14.78 -13.28 9.60
C VAL A 32 -14.64 -12.13 10.59
N TYR A 33 -15.73 -11.78 11.28
CA TYR A 33 -15.76 -10.68 12.23
C TYR A 33 -14.82 -10.93 13.41
N ARG A 34 -14.85 -12.14 14.00
CA ARG A 34 -13.93 -12.53 15.08
C ARG A 34 -12.48 -12.45 14.63
N ALA A 35 -12.15 -13.11 13.51
CA ALA A 35 -10.79 -13.14 13.00
C ALA A 35 -10.24 -11.75 12.69
N GLN A 36 -11.04 -10.89 12.05
CA GLN A 36 -10.66 -9.48 11.81
C GLN A 36 -10.46 -8.70 13.12
N THR A 37 -11.32 -8.90 14.12
CA THR A 37 -11.20 -8.21 15.41
C THR A 37 -9.93 -8.64 16.15
N GLU A 38 -9.62 -9.94 16.14
CA GLU A 38 -8.40 -10.48 16.73
C GLU A 38 -7.16 -9.94 16.01
N LEU A 39 -7.17 -9.92 14.67
CA LEU A 39 -6.08 -9.36 13.86
C LEU A 39 -5.87 -7.87 14.12
N ARG A 40 -6.95 -7.09 14.20
CA ARG A 40 -6.89 -5.65 14.49
C ARG A 40 -6.37 -5.36 15.89
N ARG A 41 -6.65 -6.24 16.87
CA ARG A 41 -6.04 -6.14 18.19
C ARG A 41 -4.52 -6.36 18.13
N ILE A 42 -4.06 -7.34 17.35
CA ILE A 42 -2.63 -7.58 17.11
C ILE A 42 -2.00 -6.38 16.40
N SER A 43 -2.65 -5.89 15.33
CA SER A 43 -2.26 -4.70 14.58
C SER A 43 -2.08 -3.50 15.50
N ASN A 44 -3.06 -3.21 16.35
CA ASN A 44 -2.98 -2.10 17.28
C ASN A 44 -1.78 -2.23 18.23
N GLY A 45 -1.49 -3.44 18.72
CA GLY A 45 -0.29 -3.71 19.53
C GLY A 45 1.01 -3.40 18.78
N ILE A 46 1.13 -3.88 17.54
CA ILE A 46 2.28 -3.61 16.66
C ILE A 46 2.41 -2.11 16.39
N THR A 47 1.31 -1.45 16.04
CA THR A 47 1.25 -0.01 15.77
C THR A 47 1.66 0.78 17.00
N CYS A 48 1.14 0.48 18.19
CA CYS A 48 1.58 1.12 19.43
C CYS A 48 3.10 1.02 19.59
N ILE A 49 3.69 -0.16 19.42
CA ILE A 49 5.14 -0.35 19.49
C ILE A 49 5.88 0.55 18.49
N MET A 50 5.42 0.59 17.24
CA MET A 50 6.03 1.42 16.18
C MET A 50 5.97 2.92 16.50
N PHE A 51 4.83 3.40 17.01
CA PHE A 51 4.59 4.84 17.21
C PHE A 51 4.98 5.36 18.60
N THR A 52 4.93 4.54 19.66
CA THR A 52 5.38 4.94 21.01
C THR A 52 6.88 4.72 21.21
N GLY A 53 7.50 3.81 20.45
CA GLY A 53 8.92 3.51 20.54
C GLY A 53 9.83 4.66 20.09
N GLN A 54 9.38 5.56 19.22
CA GLN A 54 10.25 6.48 18.49
C GLN A 54 11.07 7.49 19.32
N LYS A 55 10.68 7.82 20.57
CA LYS A 55 11.49 8.69 21.44
C LYS A 55 12.60 7.95 22.21
N THR A 56 12.55 6.61 22.26
CA THR A 56 13.46 5.75 23.05
C THR A 56 13.99 4.52 22.31
N ALA A 57 13.54 4.26 21.08
CA ALA A 57 13.84 3.05 20.32
C ALA A 57 15.21 3.11 19.65
N ARG A 58 16.24 2.88 20.46
CA ARG A 58 17.32 2.01 19.98
C ARG A 58 16.78 0.59 20.01
N SER A 59 16.37 0.08 18.85
CA SER A 59 16.12 -1.34 18.52
C SER A 59 15.24 -2.14 19.49
N LEU A 60 14.07 -2.62 19.03
CA LEU A 60 13.32 -3.61 19.81
C LEU A 60 14.17 -4.86 20.06
N PRO A 61 14.13 -5.45 21.27
CA PRO A 61 14.81 -6.71 21.52
C PRO A 61 14.35 -7.79 20.53
N SER A 62 15.28 -8.63 20.05
CA SER A 62 14.93 -9.72 19.11
C SER A 62 13.82 -10.63 19.64
N SER A 63 13.78 -10.86 20.96
CA SER A 63 12.74 -11.67 21.61
C SER A 63 11.34 -11.08 21.47
N GLU A 64 11.21 -9.75 21.39
CA GLU A 64 9.92 -9.08 21.15
C GLU A 64 9.49 -9.22 19.69
N LEU A 65 10.43 -9.15 18.75
CA LEU A 65 10.15 -9.35 17.32
C LEU A 65 9.73 -10.79 17.03
N ASP A 66 10.42 -11.77 17.62
CA ASP A 66 10.06 -13.19 17.54
C ASP A 66 8.66 -13.44 18.13
N ARG A 67 8.33 -12.76 19.23
CA ARG A 67 6.99 -12.81 19.83
C ARG A 67 5.92 -12.26 18.89
N LEU A 68 6.17 -11.11 18.25
CA LEU A 68 5.22 -10.53 17.29
C LEU A 68 4.99 -11.43 16.08
N GLN A 69 6.06 -12.01 15.54
CA GLN A 69 5.96 -12.95 14.43
C GLN A 69 5.16 -14.20 14.85
N LYS A 70 5.48 -14.78 16.01
CA LYS A 70 4.75 -15.93 16.54
C LYS A 70 3.26 -15.66 16.73
N VAL A 71 2.88 -14.48 17.25
CA VAL A 71 1.47 -14.11 17.45
C VAL A 71 0.72 -14.02 16.12
N LEU A 72 1.35 -13.52 15.06
CA LEU A 72 0.77 -13.47 13.72
C LEU A 72 0.61 -14.88 13.14
N ASP A 73 1.64 -15.73 13.26
CA ASP A 73 1.61 -17.11 12.77
C ASP A 73 0.54 -17.94 13.49
N ASP A 74 0.47 -17.82 14.82
CA ASP A 74 -0.52 -18.51 15.65
C ASP A 74 -1.94 -18.07 15.27
N TRP A 75 -2.17 -16.78 15.01
CA TRP A 75 -3.47 -16.27 14.53
C TRP A 75 -3.84 -16.89 13.17
N TYR A 76 -2.91 -16.94 12.21
CA TYR A 76 -3.17 -17.47 10.87
C TYR A 76 -3.45 -18.98 10.90
N ILE A 77 -2.72 -19.74 11.73
CA ILE A 77 -2.92 -21.20 11.90
C ILE A 77 -4.26 -21.48 12.57
N ALA A 78 -4.67 -20.66 13.53
CA ALA A 78 -5.92 -20.82 14.27
C ALA A 78 -7.18 -20.45 13.47
N LEU A 79 -7.05 -19.96 12.23
CA LEU A 79 -8.21 -19.60 11.42
C LEU A 79 -9.14 -20.80 11.18
N PRO A 80 -10.45 -20.64 11.43
CA PRO A 80 -11.47 -21.64 11.08
C PRO A 80 -11.41 -22.01 9.60
N GLU A 81 -11.65 -23.29 9.30
CA GLU A 81 -11.56 -23.85 7.95
C GLU A 81 -12.30 -23.03 6.87
N PRO A 82 -13.52 -22.49 7.11
CA PRO A 82 -14.25 -21.75 6.08
C PRO A 82 -13.60 -20.43 5.64
N ILE A 83 -12.73 -19.85 6.47
CA ILE A 83 -12.08 -18.55 6.19
C ILE A 83 -10.58 -18.65 5.97
N LYS A 84 -10.03 -19.88 5.90
CA LYS A 84 -8.64 -20.11 5.51
C LYS A 84 -8.36 -19.61 4.10
N SER A 85 -7.08 -19.33 3.84
CA SER A 85 -6.63 -18.70 2.59
C SER A 85 -7.03 -19.49 1.33
N HIS A 86 -7.01 -20.83 1.35
CA HIS A 86 -7.42 -21.66 0.21
C HIS A 86 -8.95 -21.71 -0.02
N LYS A 87 -9.75 -21.19 0.92
CA LYS A 87 -11.22 -21.08 0.83
C LYS A 87 -11.69 -19.63 0.67
N ALA A 88 -10.79 -18.64 0.83
CA ALA A 88 -11.14 -17.23 0.74
C ALA A 88 -11.56 -16.85 -0.69
N VAL A 89 -12.79 -16.37 -0.82
CA VAL A 89 -13.38 -15.94 -2.10
C VAL A 89 -13.99 -14.55 -1.99
N LEU A 90 -14.59 -14.22 -0.84
CA LEU A 90 -15.31 -12.97 -0.65
C LEU A 90 -14.38 -11.79 -0.35
N PRO A 91 -14.77 -10.54 -0.67
CA PRO A 91 -13.96 -9.36 -0.43
C PRO A 91 -13.47 -9.27 1.03
N CYS A 92 -14.37 -9.43 2.00
CA CYS A 92 -14.04 -9.34 3.42
C CYS A 92 -13.02 -10.40 3.90
N GLN A 93 -13.04 -11.59 3.31
CA GLN A 93 -12.08 -12.66 3.60
C GLN A 93 -10.72 -12.32 2.98
N LEU A 94 -10.69 -11.90 1.72
CA LEU A 94 -9.45 -11.54 1.03
C LEU A 94 -8.79 -10.31 1.69
N ILE A 95 -9.57 -9.29 2.05
CA ILE A 95 -9.08 -8.10 2.76
C ILE A 95 -8.44 -8.47 4.09
N MET A 96 -9.04 -9.38 4.87
CA MET A 96 -8.45 -9.89 6.11
C MET A 96 -7.07 -10.53 5.86
N HIS A 97 -6.94 -11.33 4.81
CA HIS A 97 -5.64 -11.91 4.42
C HIS A 97 -4.65 -10.84 3.92
N MET A 98 -5.11 -9.76 3.27
CA MET A 98 -4.26 -8.61 2.92
C MET A 98 -3.76 -7.87 4.16
N GLU A 99 -4.63 -7.61 5.15
CA GLU A 99 -4.26 -7.03 6.45
C GLU A 99 -3.16 -7.86 7.11
N TYR A 100 -3.33 -9.19 7.15
CA TYR A 100 -2.32 -10.11 7.68
C TYR A 100 -0.98 -9.98 6.94
N CYS A 101 -0.99 -9.99 5.61
CA CYS A 101 0.24 -9.87 4.81
C CYS A 101 0.97 -8.54 5.07
N VAL A 102 0.23 -7.43 5.24
CA VAL A 102 0.83 -6.14 5.58
C VAL A 102 1.44 -6.16 6.98
N LEU A 103 0.77 -6.74 7.98
CA LEU A 103 1.35 -6.84 9.33
C LEU A 103 2.60 -7.71 9.35
N LEU A 104 2.60 -8.83 8.63
CA LEU A 104 3.77 -9.69 8.47
C LEU A 104 4.93 -8.90 7.82
N PHE A 105 4.64 -8.12 6.79
CA PHE A 105 5.60 -7.23 6.16
C PHE A 105 6.16 -6.19 7.15
N LYS A 106 5.32 -5.55 7.97
CA LYS A 106 5.75 -4.56 8.96
C LYS A 106 6.65 -5.15 10.04
N VAL A 107 6.32 -6.33 10.56
CA VAL A 107 7.20 -7.05 11.50
C VAL A 107 8.53 -7.40 10.86
N ALA A 108 8.54 -7.91 9.63
CA ALA A 108 9.77 -8.22 8.91
C ALA A 108 10.64 -6.97 8.64
N GLN A 109 10.03 -5.82 8.34
CA GLN A 109 10.74 -4.55 8.18
C GLN A 109 11.40 -4.11 9.50
N MET A 110 10.69 -4.18 10.63
CA MET A 110 11.25 -3.83 11.94
C MET A 110 12.48 -4.67 12.30
N VAL A 111 12.47 -5.96 11.97
CA VAL A 111 13.62 -6.86 12.17
C VAL A 111 14.81 -6.42 11.31
N GLN A 112 14.57 -6.03 10.05
CA GLN A 112 15.62 -5.59 9.15
C GLN A 112 16.27 -4.26 9.60
N GLU A 113 15.49 -3.34 10.16
CA GLU A 113 15.96 -2.02 10.59
C GLU A 113 16.67 -2.05 11.95
N GLY A 114 16.15 -2.81 12.93
CA GLY A 114 16.74 -2.93 14.27
C GLY A 114 18.16 -3.54 14.29
N MET A 115 18.57 -4.18 13.18
CA MET A 115 19.87 -4.81 12.99
C MET A 115 20.85 -3.97 12.16
N LYS A 116 20.46 -2.80 11.64
CA LYS A 116 21.42 -1.89 10.98
C LYS A 116 22.33 -1.28 12.06
N PRO A 117 23.65 -1.53 12.07
CA PRO A 117 24.53 -0.88 13.02
C PRO A 117 24.49 0.64 12.81
N PRO A 118 24.60 1.47 13.86
CA PRO A 118 24.82 2.90 13.70
C PRO A 118 26.06 3.07 12.83
N ARG A 119 25.98 3.93 11.81
CA ARG A 119 27.00 4.13 10.76
C ARG A 119 28.39 4.34 11.37
N LEU A 120 29.10 3.26 11.62
CA LEU A 120 30.51 3.19 11.94
C LEU A 120 31.08 2.14 11.01
N SER A 121 31.84 2.63 10.04
CA SER A 121 32.53 1.87 9.02
C SER A 121 33.48 0.86 9.66
N THR A 122 33.07 -0.40 9.81
CA THR A 122 33.99 -1.52 9.96
C THR A 122 33.51 -2.71 9.14
N GLY A 123 34.33 -3.08 8.15
CA GLY A 123 34.05 -4.11 7.14
C GLY A 123 34.14 -5.53 7.69
N VAL A 124 33.16 -5.95 8.49
CA VAL A 124 32.95 -7.36 8.83
C VAL A 124 31.64 -7.84 8.19
N LYS A 125 31.76 -8.90 7.38
CA LYS A 125 30.69 -9.45 6.52
C LYS A 125 29.49 -9.95 7.34
N ALA A 126 28.47 -9.11 7.52
CA ALA A 126 27.12 -9.47 7.96
C ALA A 126 26.27 -10.11 6.83
N LEU A 127 26.86 -11.06 6.09
CA LEU A 127 26.30 -11.51 4.80
C LEU A 127 25.13 -12.51 4.97
N ASN A 128 25.05 -13.24 6.09
CA ASN A 128 24.08 -14.34 6.23
C ASN A 128 22.70 -13.88 6.77
N ASN A 129 22.67 -13.05 7.81
CA ASN A 129 21.42 -12.64 8.46
C ASN A 129 20.63 -11.62 7.61
N ASN A 130 21.32 -10.68 6.97
CA ASN A 130 20.70 -9.71 6.06
C ASN A 130 19.94 -10.39 4.91
N THR A 131 20.44 -11.54 4.44
CA THR A 131 19.83 -12.32 3.37
C THR A 131 18.53 -13.00 3.83
N GLN A 132 18.46 -13.49 5.06
CA GLN A 132 17.26 -14.15 5.60
C GLN A 132 16.13 -13.14 5.90
N HIS A 133 16.45 -11.97 6.45
CA HIS A 133 15.44 -10.94 6.73
C HIS A 133 14.90 -10.28 5.45
N SER A 134 15.78 -10.04 4.46
CA SER A 134 15.37 -9.59 3.13
C SER A 134 14.40 -10.59 2.45
N LYS A 135 14.62 -11.90 2.65
CA LYS A 135 13.70 -12.94 2.18
C LYS A 135 12.33 -12.88 2.88
N ALA A 136 12.27 -12.60 4.17
CA ALA A 136 11.01 -12.49 4.91
C ALA A 136 10.16 -11.29 4.44
N VAL A 137 10.79 -10.13 4.25
CA VAL A 137 10.13 -8.93 3.68
C VAL A 137 9.61 -9.23 2.27
N SER A 138 10.45 -9.82 1.42
CA SER A 138 10.08 -10.19 0.05
C SER A 138 8.93 -11.21 0.01
N TYR A 139 8.94 -12.19 0.93
CA TYR A 139 7.88 -13.18 1.05
C TYR A 139 6.54 -12.54 1.40
N ALA A 140 6.50 -11.68 2.42
CA ALA A 140 5.27 -11.03 2.86
C ALA A 140 4.65 -10.16 1.75
N LEU A 141 5.49 -9.41 1.01
CA LEU A 141 5.04 -8.62 -0.14
C LEU A 141 4.47 -9.49 -1.27
N ARG A 142 5.12 -10.61 -1.59
CA ARG A 142 4.63 -11.56 -2.59
C ARG A 142 3.28 -12.16 -2.19
N CYS A 143 3.09 -12.45 -0.90
CA CYS A 143 1.79 -12.89 -0.38
C CYS A 143 0.73 -11.81 -0.55
N LEU A 144 1.03 -10.56 -0.15
CA LEU A 144 0.11 -9.42 -0.33
C LEU A 144 -0.30 -9.25 -1.79
N GLU A 145 0.69 -9.24 -2.69
CA GLU A 145 0.50 -9.10 -4.12
C GLU A 145 -0.35 -10.26 -4.69
N THR A 146 -0.14 -11.48 -4.22
CA THR A 146 -0.92 -12.66 -4.62
C THR A 146 -2.38 -12.49 -4.22
N VAL A 147 -2.66 -12.07 -2.99
CA VAL A 147 -4.03 -11.86 -2.51
C VAL A 147 -4.71 -10.71 -3.27
N LEU A 148 -3.98 -9.61 -3.56
CA LEU A 148 -4.48 -8.51 -4.40
C LEU A 148 -4.83 -8.96 -5.82
N ARG A 149 -3.99 -9.78 -6.45
CA ARG A 149 -4.31 -10.36 -7.77
C ARG A 149 -5.55 -11.25 -7.72
N LEU A 150 -5.68 -12.10 -6.70
CA LEU A 150 -6.87 -12.93 -6.51
C LEU A 150 -8.13 -12.09 -6.29
N TYR A 151 -8.01 -10.99 -5.54
CA TYR A 151 -9.09 -10.03 -5.35
C TYR A 151 -9.56 -9.47 -6.69
N TYR A 152 -8.66 -8.90 -7.49
CA TYR A 152 -9.04 -8.29 -8.76
C TYR A 152 -9.50 -9.30 -9.81
N LEU A 153 -8.97 -10.52 -9.77
CA LEU A 153 -9.44 -11.61 -10.64
C LEU A 153 -10.90 -11.97 -10.35
N ARG A 154 -11.35 -11.87 -9.09
CA ARG A 154 -12.70 -12.26 -8.67
C ARG A 154 -13.69 -11.11 -8.67
N HIS A 155 -13.24 -9.92 -8.28
CA HIS A 155 -14.10 -8.78 -7.98
C HIS A 155 -13.96 -7.64 -8.99
N SER A 156 -13.10 -7.80 -10.00
CA SER A 156 -12.74 -6.78 -11.00
C SER A 156 -12.14 -5.51 -10.38
N PHE A 157 -11.75 -4.57 -11.24
CA PHE A 157 -11.33 -3.22 -10.82
C PHE A 157 -12.50 -2.23 -10.75
N GLU A 158 -13.68 -2.60 -11.26
CA GLU A 158 -14.78 -1.67 -11.54
C GLU A 158 -15.42 -1.11 -10.27
N HIS A 159 -15.34 -1.86 -9.16
CA HIS A 159 -15.97 -1.52 -7.91
C HIS A 159 -14.97 -0.87 -6.95
N GLY A 160 -15.42 0.22 -6.34
CA GLY A 160 -14.68 0.92 -5.30
C GLY A 160 -14.67 0.13 -3.98
N ASP A 161 -13.49 -0.05 -3.40
CA ASP A 161 -13.26 -0.52 -2.05
C ASP A 161 -12.18 0.36 -1.41
N THR A 162 -12.59 1.17 -0.44
CA THR A 162 -11.73 2.12 0.26
C THR A 162 -10.52 1.47 0.91
N TYR A 163 -10.62 0.22 1.38
CA TYR A 163 -9.53 -0.50 2.04
C TYR A 163 -8.39 -0.82 1.07
N LEU A 164 -8.67 -1.03 -0.21
CA LEU A 164 -7.65 -1.33 -1.21
C LEU A 164 -6.61 -0.22 -1.33
N THR A 165 -7.00 1.03 -1.09
CA THR A 165 -6.06 2.17 -1.09
C THR A 165 -4.86 1.89 -0.20
N TYR A 166 -5.08 1.40 1.02
CA TYR A 166 -4.01 1.11 1.97
C TYR A 166 -3.06 0.02 1.47
N PHE A 167 -3.60 -1.07 0.95
CA PHE A 167 -2.81 -2.21 0.47
C PHE A 167 -2.03 -1.86 -0.80
N LEU A 168 -2.67 -1.19 -1.75
CA LEU A 168 -2.07 -0.80 -3.02
C LEU A 168 -0.99 0.26 -2.82
N SER A 169 -1.23 1.25 -1.97
CA SER A 169 -0.22 2.25 -1.63
C SER A 169 0.98 1.63 -0.93
N THR A 170 0.76 0.70 0.01
CA THR A 170 1.85 -0.03 0.67
C THR A 170 2.66 -0.84 -0.34
N LEU A 171 2.00 -1.56 -1.24
CA LEU A 171 2.65 -2.35 -2.29
C LEU A 171 3.45 -1.45 -3.24
N ALA A 172 2.84 -0.40 -3.79
CA ALA A 172 3.47 0.50 -4.76
C ALA A 172 4.71 1.20 -4.19
N ASN A 173 4.59 1.81 -3.00
CA ASN A 173 5.71 2.51 -2.35
C ASN A 173 6.89 1.56 -2.11
N THR A 174 6.61 0.37 -1.60
CA THR A 174 7.66 -0.62 -1.33
C THR A 174 8.29 -1.13 -2.62
N THR A 175 7.52 -1.30 -3.69
CA THR A 175 8.03 -1.69 -5.00
C THR A 175 8.96 -0.63 -5.59
N ILE A 176 8.60 0.66 -5.50
CA ILE A 176 9.47 1.76 -5.94
C ILE A 176 10.77 1.77 -5.13
N GLU A 177 10.71 1.59 -3.81
CA GLU A 177 11.91 1.49 -2.98
C GLU A 177 12.80 0.31 -3.36
N ASN A 178 12.22 -0.84 -3.66
CA ASN A 178 12.98 -2.03 -4.09
C ASN A 178 13.63 -1.84 -5.47
N MET A 179 13.00 -1.08 -6.37
CA MET A 179 13.56 -0.72 -7.67
C MET A 179 14.70 0.31 -7.54
N ASN A 180 14.56 1.27 -6.63
CA ASN A 180 15.52 2.37 -6.45
C ASN A 180 16.74 1.98 -5.60
N ARG A 181 16.62 0.94 -4.77
CA ARG A 181 17.77 0.37 -4.08
C ARG A 181 18.68 -0.30 -5.12
N ASP A 182 19.99 -0.14 -4.97
CA ASP A 182 21.05 -0.86 -5.72
C ASP A 182 20.99 -2.40 -5.57
N SER A 183 19.89 -2.93 -5.02
CA SER A 183 19.60 -4.35 -4.82
C SER A 183 19.28 -5.11 -6.10
N VAL A 184 18.87 -4.44 -7.18
CA VAL A 184 18.60 -5.09 -8.46
C VAL A 184 19.77 -4.83 -9.41
N SER A 185 20.51 -5.88 -9.74
CA SER A 185 21.55 -5.79 -10.76
C SER A 185 20.94 -5.27 -12.07
N PRO A 186 21.58 -4.34 -12.79
CA PRO A 186 21.11 -3.89 -14.10
C PRO A 186 20.86 -5.03 -15.11
N ASP A 187 21.55 -6.17 -14.91
CA ASP A 187 21.41 -7.38 -15.73
C ASP A 187 20.27 -8.31 -15.30
N ASP A 188 19.67 -8.11 -14.11
CA ASP A 188 18.52 -8.90 -13.65
C ASP A 188 17.19 -8.36 -14.21
N MET A 189 17.10 -8.48 -15.53
CA MET A 189 15.95 -8.03 -16.32
C MET A 189 14.63 -8.71 -15.91
N GLU A 190 14.70 -9.92 -15.35
CA GLU A 190 13.50 -10.66 -14.95
C GLU A 190 12.93 -10.13 -13.63
N THR A 191 13.77 -9.90 -12.63
CA THR A 191 13.35 -9.26 -11.38
C THR A 191 12.78 -7.86 -11.62
N LEU A 192 13.41 -7.07 -12.50
CA LEU A 192 12.89 -5.75 -12.88
C LEU A 192 11.50 -5.84 -13.55
N LYS A 193 11.29 -6.82 -14.44
CA LYS A 193 9.97 -7.02 -15.07
C LYS A 193 8.90 -7.39 -14.05
N ILE A 194 9.22 -8.27 -13.10
CA ILE A 194 8.29 -8.67 -12.04
C ILE A 194 7.91 -7.44 -11.21
N LEU A 195 8.90 -6.68 -10.73
CA LEU A 195 8.64 -5.46 -9.94
C LEU A 195 7.81 -4.45 -10.74
N ARG A 196 8.08 -4.26 -12.03
CA ARG A 196 7.27 -3.38 -12.90
C ARG A 196 5.83 -3.86 -13.00
N ALA A 197 5.61 -5.16 -13.17
CA ALA A 197 4.26 -5.72 -13.19
C ALA A 197 3.53 -5.53 -11.85
N THR A 198 4.24 -5.63 -10.72
CA THR A 198 3.72 -5.32 -9.38
C THR A 198 3.31 -3.84 -9.27
N LEU A 199 4.18 -2.93 -9.72
CA LEU A 199 3.93 -1.49 -9.68
C LEU A 199 2.73 -1.10 -10.55
N LEU A 200 2.67 -1.64 -11.77
CA LEU A 200 1.55 -1.44 -12.70
C LEU A 200 0.23 -1.91 -12.10
N LEU A 201 0.21 -3.08 -11.46
CA LEU A 201 -0.98 -3.59 -10.75
C LEU A 201 -1.44 -2.60 -9.68
N ALA A 202 -0.50 -2.16 -8.82
CA ALA A 202 -0.82 -1.29 -7.70
C ALA A 202 -1.32 0.09 -8.15
N VAL A 203 -0.65 0.70 -9.14
CA VAL A 203 -1.01 2.02 -9.68
C VAL A 203 -2.31 1.98 -10.45
N LYS A 204 -2.53 0.95 -11.29
CA LYS A 204 -3.82 0.75 -11.96
C LYS A 204 -4.94 0.59 -10.93
N GLY A 205 -4.71 -0.22 -9.91
CA GLY A 205 -5.64 -0.37 -8.79
C GLY A 205 -5.99 0.99 -8.18
N LEU A 206 -5.00 1.79 -7.81
CA LEU A 206 -5.21 3.11 -7.21
C LEU A 206 -5.95 4.06 -8.14
N TYR A 207 -5.66 4.02 -9.44
CA TYR A 207 -6.36 4.84 -10.44
C TYR A 207 -7.85 4.48 -10.53
N ASP A 208 -8.16 3.19 -10.61
CA ASP A 208 -9.54 2.71 -10.69
C ASP A 208 -10.29 2.97 -9.39
N GLN A 209 -9.65 2.78 -8.24
CA GLN A 209 -10.19 3.18 -6.93
C GLN A 209 -10.36 4.70 -6.81
N GLY A 210 -9.49 5.46 -7.45
CA GLY A 210 -9.53 6.92 -7.51
C GLY A 210 -10.74 7.49 -8.23
N GLN A 211 -11.44 6.68 -9.03
CA GLN A 211 -12.74 7.05 -9.62
C GLN A 211 -13.87 7.06 -8.59
N HIS A 212 -13.68 6.38 -7.46
CA HIS A 212 -14.67 6.23 -6.39
C HIS A 212 -14.28 6.96 -5.11
N VAL A 213 -12.97 7.06 -4.82
CA VAL A 213 -12.43 7.53 -3.55
C VAL A 213 -11.29 8.54 -3.78
N TYR A 214 -11.46 9.76 -3.28
CA TYR A 214 -10.48 10.85 -3.47
C TYR A 214 -9.08 10.52 -2.93
N VAL A 215 -8.98 9.85 -1.78
CA VAL A 215 -7.67 9.48 -1.20
C VAL A 215 -6.89 8.55 -2.14
N SER A 216 -7.55 7.62 -2.83
CA SER A 216 -6.89 6.74 -3.80
C SER A 216 -6.40 7.51 -5.03
N SER A 217 -7.18 8.50 -5.50
CA SER A 217 -6.77 9.39 -6.59
C SER A 217 -5.51 10.18 -6.22
N ALA A 218 -5.49 10.77 -5.02
CA ALA A 218 -4.32 11.50 -4.52
C ALA A 218 -3.10 10.58 -4.37
N MET A 219 -3.26 9.38 -3.79
CA MET A 219 -2.17 8.40 -3.69
C MET A 219 -1.66 7.95 -5.06
N CYS A 220 -2.55 7.77 -6.04
CA CYS A 220 -2.19 7.41 -7.41
C CYS A 220 -1.25 8.46 -8.02
N ARG A 221 -1.58 9.75 -7.89
CA ARG A 221 -0.74 10.85 -8.40
C ARG A 221 0.62 10.90 -7.74
N LEU A 222 0.64 10.82 -6.41
CA LEU A 222 1.88 10.84 -5.64
C LEU A 222 2.83 9.70 -6.02
N ILE A 223 2.27 8.52 -6.28
CA ILE A 223 3.07 7.37 -6.71
C ILE A 223 3.56 7.56 -8.15
N ARG A 224 2.72 8.05 -9.07
CA ARG A 224 3.10 8.32 -10.46
C ARG A 224 4.26 9.32 -10.58
N ASP A 225 4.28 10.34 -9.75
CA ASP A 225 5.34 11.37 -9.80
C ASP A 225 6.70 10.84 -9.32
N ARG A 226 6.70 9.69 -8.64
CA ARG A 226 7.92 8.97 -8.23
C ARG A 226 8.35 7.92 -9.25
N MET A 227 7.60 7.70 -10.33
CA MET A 227 7.90 6.69 -11.36
C MET A 227 8.86 7.24 -12.42
N THR A 228 9.67 6.36 -13.00
CA THR A 228 10.50 6.70 -14.16
C THR A 228 9.63 6.95 -15.41
N LYS A 229 10.19 7.62 -16.42
CA LYS A 229 9.48 7.85 -17.70
C LYS A 229 9.11 6.52 -18.36
N GLU A 230 10.02 5.55 -18.30
CA GLU A 230 9.84 4.22 -18.86
C GLU A 230 8.67 3.47 -18.20
N ASP A 231 8.57 3.55 -16.87
CA ASP A 231 7.47 2.93 -16.12
C ASP A 231 6.13 3.62 -16.41
N MET A 232 6.15 4.95 -16.55
CA MET A 232 4.98 5.74 -16.95
C MET A 232 4.50 5.42 -18.36
N ASP A 233 5.40 5.23 -19.31
CA ASP A 233 5.05 4.84 -20.68
C ASP A 233 4.53 3.39 -20.75
N ALA A 234 5.06 2.49 -19.91
CA ALA A 234 4.48 1.15 -19.75
C ALA A 234 3.05 1.21 -19.21
N LEU A 235 2.80 2.07 -18.22
CA LEU A 235 1.47 2.26 -17.63
C LEU A 235 0.46 2.77 -18.66
N ARG A 236 0.82 3.81 -19.42
CA ARG A 236 -0.02 4.40 -20.47
C ARG A 236 -0.42 3.40 -21.56
N ARG A 237 0.41 2.39 -21.85
CA ARG A 237 0.05 1.31 -22.81
C ARG A 237 -1.07 0.41 -22.33
N HIS A 238 -1.26 0.30 -21.01
CA HIS A 238 -2.22 -0.62 -20.40
C HIS A 238 -3.46 0.06 -19.82
N THR A 239 -3.50 1.39 -19.81
CA THR A 239 -4.58 2.16 -19.18
C THR A 239 -4.87 3.44 -19.95
N THR A 240 -6.14 3.73 -20.21
CA THR A 240 -6.61 5.00 -20.76
C THR A 240 -6.92 5.95 -19.60
N TRP A 241 -5.98 6.86 -19.35
CA TRP A 241 -6.12 7.86 -18.29
C TRP A 241 -7.01 8.99 -18.82
N LYS A 242 -8.06 9.33 -18.08
CA LYS A 242 -8.70 10.63 -18.25
C LYS A 242 -7.78 11.66 -17.64
N ASP A 243 -7.70 12.85 -18.25
CA ASP A 243 -6.91 13.94 -17.71
C ASP A 243 -7.20 14.15 -16.23
N ASP A 244 -6.13 14.40 -15.48
CA ASP A 244 -6.18 14.53 -14.03
C ASP A 244 -7.06 15.71 -13.65
N GLN A 245 -8.31 15.45 -13.22
CA GLN A 245 -9.13 16.51 -12.62
C GLN A 245 -8.40 17.09 -11.40
N PRO A 246 -8.30 18.41 -11.23
CA PRO A 246 -7.52 19.00 -10.14
C PRO A 246 -7.89 18.36 -8.79
N LEU A 247 -6.88 18.00 -7.99
CA LEU A 247 -7.15 17.59 -6.60
C LEU A 247 -7.77 18.82 -5.94
N VAL A 248 -8.96 18.71 -5.37
CA VAL A 248 -9.54 19.83 -4.64
C VAL A 248 -9.13 19.66 -3.18
N PRO A 249 -8.24 20.50 -2.61
CA PRO A 249 -7.69 20.28 -1.28
C PRO A 249 -8.75 20.30 -0.18
N GLN A 250 -9.87 21.01 -0.40
CA GLN A 250 -10.99 21.04 0.53
C GLN A 250 -11.64 19.65 0.73
N TYR A 251 -11.55 18.76 -0.26
CA TYR A 251 -12.08 17.38 -0.17
C TYR A 251 -11.03 16.38 0.30
N VAL A 252 -9.75 16.78 0.39
CA VAL A 252 -8.64 15.95 0.85
C VAL A 252 -8.21 16.39 2.25
N ARG A 253 -9.16 16.39 3.20
CA ARG A 253 -8.87 16.56 4.64
C ARG A 253 -8.59 15.20 5.26
N SER A 254 -7.44 14.63 4.93
CA SER A 254 -7.06 13.29 5.37
C SER A 254 -5.71 13.31 6.06
N THR A 255 -5.68 12.83 7.31
CA THR A 255 -4.45 12.52 8.05
C THR A 255 -3.82 11.20 7.59
N PHE A 256 -4.24 10.68 6.43
CA PHE A 256 -3.68 9.46 5.87
C PHE A 256 -2.19 9.69 5.54
N PRO A 257 -1.28 8.87 6.09
CA PRO A 257 0.14 8.99 5.81
C PRO A 257 0.45 8.46 4.41
N VAL A 258 1.20 9.22 3.62
CA VAL A 258 1.58 8.83 2.25
C VAL A 258 2.68 7.78 2.24
N THR A 259 3.54 7.82 3.26
CA THR A 259 4.64 6.89 3.46
C THR A 259 4.36 6.05 4.69
N THR A 260 4.01 4.77 4.51
CA THR A 260 3.96 3.81 5.64
C THR A 260 5.37 3.36 6.07
N VAL A 261 6.42 3.95 5.50
CA VAL A 261 7.79 3.76 5.97
C VAL A 261 7.97 4.65 7.18
N MET A 262 8.60 4.05 8.19
CA MET A 262 8.86 4.61 9.50
C MET A 262 9.15 6.11 9.43
N LEU A 263 8.38 6.87 10.20
CA LEU A 263 8.58 8.29 10.53
C LEU A 263 10.03 8.55 10.98
N GLU A 264 10.96 8.70 10.05
CA GLU A 264 12.20 9.42 10.33
C GLU A 264 11.99 10.93 10.18
N GLU A 265 10.87 11.36 9.58
CA GLU A 265 10.48 12.77 9.41
C GLU A 265 9.12 13.10 10.02
N ASP A 266 8.87 14.40 10.20
CA ASP A 266 7.66 14.98 10.77
C ASP A 266 6.44 14.59 9.91
N TRP A 267 5.77 13.49 10.27
CA TRP A 267 4.66 12.88 9.52
C TRP A 267 3.57 13.84 9.09
N GLN A 268 3.41 14.94 9.83
CA GLN A 268 2.48 15.98 9.48
C GLN A 268 2.82 16.53 8.08
N MET A 269 4.10 16.68 7.73
CA MET A 269 4.57 17.19 6.43
C MET A 269 4.29 16.23 5.25
N GLU A 270 4.12 14.93 5.48
CA GLU A 270 3.91 13.89 4.47
C GLU A 270 2.47 13.30 4.47
N THR A 271 1.48 14.11 4.88
CA THR A 271 0.07 13.73 4.75
C THR A 271 -0.45 14.00 3.34
N VAL A 272 -1.46 13.24 2.92
CA VAL A 272 -2.12 13.45 1.62
C VAL A 272 -2.65 14.89 1.51
N GLU A 273 -3.15 15.48 2.61
CA GLU A 273 -3.61 16.87 2.65
C GLU A 273 -2.48 17.87 2.38
N ASN A 274 -1.34 17.74 3.06
CA ASN A 274 -0.24 18.68 2.90
C ASN A 274 0.42 18.56 1.52
N LEU A 275 0.43 17.37 0.96
CA LEU A 275 0.86 17.17 -0.42
C LEU A 275 -0.14 17.80 -1.40
N ALA A 276 -1.45 17.57 -1.24
CA ALA A 276 -2.46 18.22 -2.09
C ALA A 276 -2.34 19.75 -2.08
N LYS A 277 -2.08 20.36 -0.91
CA LYS A 277 -1.81 21.80 -0.80
C LYS A 277 -0.55 22.25 -1.56
N LYS A 278 0.53 21.46 -1.51
CA LYS A 278 1.76 21.74 -2.29
C LYS A 278 1.52 21.66 -3.80
N TYR A 279 0.73 20.68 -4.27
CA TYR A 279 0.39 20.58 -5.69
C TYR A 279 -0.42 21.77 -6.19
N ASP A 280 -1.40 22.23 -5.41
CA ASP A 280 -2.17 23.43 -5.76
C ASP A 280 -1.27 24.68 -5.83
N GLN A 281 -0.33 24.83 -4.90
CA GLN A 281 0.65 25.94 -4.96
C GLN A 281 1.52 25.87 -6.21
N LEU A 282 2.07 24.71 -6.54
CA LEU A 282 2.90 24.53 -7.75
C LEU A 282 2.09 24.76 -9.05
N ALA A 283 0.83 24.35 -9.07
CA ALA A 283 -0.06 24.60 -10.22
C ALA A 283 -0.41 26.09 -10.38
N LEU A 284 -0.53 26.83 -9.27
CA LEU A 284 -0.72 28.29 -9.29
C LEU A 284 0.54 29.02 -9.76
N GLU A 285 1.72 28.61 -9.27
CA GLU A 285 3.01 29.20 -9.66
C GLU A 285 3.35 28.93 -11.14
N ALA A 286 3.03 27.75 -11.66
CA ALA A 286 3.22 27.43 -13.09
C ALA A 286 2.37 28.31 -14.01
N ASN A 287 1.13 28.63 -13.60
CA ASN A 287 0.24 29.53 -14.35
C ASN A 287 0.69 31.00 -14.28
N GLU A 288 1.31 31.44 -13.17
CA GLU A 288 1.87 32.80 -13.06
C GLU A 288 3.14 32.96 -13.92
N GLY A 289 3.97 31.90 -14.03
CA GLY A 289 5.16 31.89 -14.88
C GLY A 289 4.85 31.98 -16.38
N GLU A 290 3.77 31.35 -16.85
CA GLU A 290 3.32 31.45 -18.24
C GLU A 290 2.71 32.82 -18.57
N SER A 291 2.04 33.47 -17.61
CA SER A 291 1.50 34.83 -17.80
C SER A 291 2.59 35.92 -17.88
N SER A 292 3.81 35.65 -17.41
CA SER A 292 4.93 36.60 -17.46
C SER A 292 5.70 36.57 -18.80
N MET A 293 5.39 35.65 -19.72
CA MET A 293 6.04 35.55 -21.05
C MET A 293 5.19 36.16 -22.18
N VAL A 294 4.31 37.12 -21.91
CA VAL A 294 3.69 37.92 -22.98
C VAL A 294 4.66 39.02 -23.42
N ILE A 295 5.41 38.69 -24.47
CA ILE A 295 6.34 39.55 -25.20
C ILE A 295 5.62 40.81 -25.68
N THR A 296 6.11 41.97 -25.25
CA THR A 296 5.80 43.29 -25.84
C THR A 296 6.24 43.32 -27.32
N PRO A 297 5.38 43.70 -28.28
CA PRO A 297 5.79 43.85 -29.67
C PRO A 297 6.58 45.15 -29.86
N ASP A 298 7.76 45.01 -30.43
CA ASP A 298 8.68 46.06 -30.82
C ASP A 298 8.04 46.94 -31.92
N GLY A 299 7.85 48.22 -31.63
CA GLY A 299 7.26 49.19 -32.55
C GLY A 299 8.31 49.73 -33.52
N LYS A 300 8.28 49.29 -34.78
CA LYS A 300 8.87 50.01 -35.90
C LYS A 300 7.91 50.09 -37.09
N SER A 301 7.26 51.24 -37.18
CA SER A 301 6.68 51.78 -38.39
C SER A 301 7.77 52.45 -39.24
N GLU A 302 7.89 52.09 -40.51
CA GLU A 302 7.58 52.96 -41.65
C GLU A 302 8.04 52.31 -42.98
N GLN A 303 7.05 52.00 -43.83
CA GLN A 303 7.22 51.67 -45.23
C GLN A 303 7.26 52.95 -46.06
N THR A 304 8.25 53.03 -46.94
CA THR A 304 8.23 53.81 -48.19
C THR A 304 7.14 53.29 -49.13
N GLY A 305 6.37 54.22 -49.74
CA GLY A 305 5.48 53.94 -50.86
C GLY A 305 4.21 54.77 -50.83
#